data_AF-A0AAW5MXA9-F1
#
_entry.id   AF-A0AAW5MXA9-F1
#
_cell.length_a   1.000
_cell.length_b   1.000
_cell.length_c   1.000
_cell.angle_alpha   90.00
_cell.angle_beta   90.00
_cell.angle_gamma   90.00
#
_symmetry.space_group_name_H-M   'P 1'
#
loop_
_entity.id
_entity.type
_entity.pdbx_description
1 polymer ?
#
loop_
_entity_poly.entity_id
_entity_poly.type
_entity_poly.pdbx_seq_one_letter_code
_entity_poly.pdbx_strand_id
1 'polypeptide(L)'
;NDNQGCFIFPETWFGSLLDEFEELIDAYDADEISETSYINKLRRLARQENDFIDVHAHLAYVFLEQNAPRKALNAALKGLAIGNRLIPEGFSGRIIWIHPDNRP
;
A
#
# COMPACT_ATOMS: atom_id res chain seq x y z
N ASN A 1 -8.27 13.08 26.52
CA ASN A 1 -8.83 12.23 25.46
C ASN A 1 -8.45 12.82 24.13
N ASP A 2 -7.21 12.58 23.72
CA ASP A 2 -6.82 12.92 22.37
C ASP A 2 -7.41 11.82 21.50
N ASN A 3 -8.42 12.16 20.70
CA ASN A 3 -9.10 11.25 19.79
C ASN A 3 -8.15 10.93 18.62
N GLN A 4 -7.03 10.27 18.92
CA GLN A 4 -5.99 9.89 17.98
C GLN A 4 -6.29 8.46 17.50
N GLY A 5 -6.37 8.29 16.18
CA GLY A 5 -6.60 6.99 15.56
C GLY A 5 -5.35 6.13 15.69
N CYS A 6 -5.48 5.03 16.43
CA CYS A 6 -4.56 3.90 16.41
C CYS A 6 -5.37 2.70 15.93
N PHE A 7 -5.15 2.30 14.68
CA PHE A 7 -5.80 1.15 14.09
C PHE A 7 -5.02 -0.10 14.46
N ILE A 8 -5.72 -1.16 14.86
CA ILE A 8 -5.12 -2.46 15.15
C ILE A 8 -5.60 -3.40 14.06
N PHE A 9 -4.64 -3.89 13.29
CA PHE A 9 -4.83 -4.81 12.19
C PHE A 9 -4.38 -6.20 12.62
N PRO A 10 -5.08 -7.29 12.26
CA PRO A 10 -4.62 -8.62 12.60
C PRO A 10 -3.24 -8.88 12.01
N GLU A 11 -2.31 -9.42 12.81
CA GLU A 11 -0.97 -9.83 12.33
C GLU A 11 -1.05 -10.81 11.14
N THR A 12 -2.16 -11.53 11.02
CA THR A 12 -2.42 -12.50 9.96
C THR A 12 -3.14 -11.91 8.74
N TRP A 13 -3.43 -10.60 8.68
CA TRP A 13 -4.22 -10.01 7.60
C TRP A 13 -3.62 -10.34 6.23
N PHE A 14 -2.34 -10.06 6.04
CA PHE A 14 -1.66 -10.36 4.78
C PHE A 14 -0.88 -11.67 4.78
N GLY A 15 -0.62 -12.26 5.95
CA GLY A 15 0.13 -13.51 6.07
C GLY A 15 1.43 -13.46 5.27
N SER A 16 1.67 -14.47 4.44
CA SER A 16 2.87 -14.57 3.61
C SER A 16 2.93 -13.55 2.45
N LEU A 17 1.87 -12.79 2.18
CA LEU A 17 1.90 -11.75 1.13
C LEU A 17 2.74 -10.56 1.56
N LEU A 18 2.85 -10.28 2.86
CA LEU A 18 3.72 -9.23 3.37
C LEU A 18 5.19 -9.59 3.15
N ASP A 19 5.58 -10.80 3.52
CA ASP A 19 6.94 -11.32 3.25
C ASP A 19 7.26 -11.27 1.75
N GLU A 20 6.32 -11.71 0.90
CA GLU A 20 6.50 -11.68 -0.57
C GLU A 20 6.66 -10.23 -1.09
N PHE A 21 5.96 -9.27 -0.48
CA PHE A 21 6.02 -7.87 -0.86
C PHE A 21 7.33 -7.21 -0.42
N GLU A 22 7.82 -7.51 0.79
CA GLU A 22 9.11 -7.04 1.30
C GLU A 22 10.27 -7.58 0.44
N GLU A 23 10.29 -8.90 0.17
CA GLU A 23 11.26 -9.51 -0.74
C GLU A 23 11.22 -8.90 -2.15
N LEU A 24 10.03 -8.52 -2.61
CA LEU A 24 9.84 -7.88 -3.91
C LEU A 24 10.43 -6.46 -3.95
N ILE A 25 10.31 -5.69 -2.87
CA ILE A 25 10.92 -4.36 -2.75
C ILE A 25 12.44 -4.50 -2.72
N ASP A 26 12.97 -5.38 -1.87
CA ASP A 26 14.41 -5.59 -1.75
C ASP A 26 15.04 -5.98 -3.09
N ALA A 27 14.39 -6.89 -3.84
CA ALA A 27 14.87 -7.31 -5.16
C ALA A 27 14.83 -6.17 -6.20
N TYR A 28 13.86 -5.25 -6.11
CA TYR A 28 13.79 -4.10 -7.01
C TYR A 28 14.84 -3.05 -6.66
N ASP A 29 15.00 -2.73 -5.38
CA ASP A 29 15.98 -1.76 -4.89
C ASP A 29 17.43 -2.23 -5.11
N ALA A 30 17.65 -3.55 -5.13
CA ALA A 30 18.93 -4.17 -5.47
C ALA A 30 19.17 -4.35 -6.99
N ASP A 31 18.30 -3.82 -7.86
CA ASP A 31 18.35 -3.97 -9.32
C ASP A 31 18.33 -5.44 -9.82
N GLU A 32 17.88 -6.39 -8.99
CA GLU A 32 17.83 -7.83 -9.34
C GLU A 32 16.68 -8.17 -10.28
N ILE A 33 15.62 -7.33 -10.27
CA ILE A 33 14.48 -7.47 -11.17
C ILE A 33 14.25 -6.19 -11.96
N SER A 34 13.76 -6.34 -13.19
CA SER A 34 13.38 -5.19 -14.00
C SER A 34 12.13 -4.50 -13.43
N GLU A 35 12.02 -3.20 -13.67
CA GLU A 35 10.83 -2.41 -13.36
C GLU A 35 9.54 -3.03 -13.94
N THR A 36 9.61 -3.60 -15.15
CA THR A 36 8.45 -4.30 -15.75
C THR A 36 8.05 -5.54 -14.95
N SER A 37 9.03 -6.32 -14.46
CA SER A 37 8.78 -7.46 -13.56
C SER A 37 8.16 -6.99 -12.24
N TYR A 38 8.73 -5.95 -11.65
CA TYR A 38 8.26 -5.34 -10.41
C TYR A 38 6.80 -4.89 -10.50
N ILE A 39 6.43 -4.10 -11.52
CA ILE A 39 5.05 -3.66 -11.76
C ILE A 39 4.10 -4.84 -11.94
N ASN A 40 4.51 -5.90 -12.64
CA ASN A 40 3.66 -7.06 -12.87
C ASN A 40 3.42 -7.87 -11.60
N LYS A 41 4.45 -8.02 -10.74
CA LYS A 41 4.33 -8.67 -9.44
C LYS A 41 3.49 -7.84 -8.47
N LEU A 42 3.67 -6.52 -8.40
CA LEU A 42 2.78 -5.62 -7.63
C LEU A 42 1.32 -5.75 -8.08
N ARG A 43 1.06 -5.79 -9.39
CA ARG A 43 -0.30 -6.02 -9.91
C ARG A 43 -0.87 -7.38 -9.56
N ARG A 44 -0.03 -8.41 -9.38
CA ARG A 44 -0.47 -9.72 -8.89
C ARG A 44 -0.89 -9.63 -7.43
N LEU A 45 -0.04 -9.04 -6.58
CA LEU A 45 -0.33 -8.83 -5.15
C LEU A 45 -1.65 -8.06 -4.95
N ALA A 46 -1.84 -6.94 -5.67
CA ALA A 46 -3.08 -6.15 -5.62
C ALA A 46 -4.36 -6.89 -6.09
N ARG A 47 -4.23 -8.04 -6.75
CA ARG A 47 -5.38 -8.90 -7.12
C ARG A 47 -5.62 -10.01 -6.11
N GLN A 48 -4.58 -10.43 -5.39
CA GLN A 48 -4.66 -11.45 -4.37
C GLN A 48 -5.24 -10.86 -3.08
N GLU A 49 -4.84 -9.63 -2.75
CA GLU A 49 -5.36 -8.89 -1.62
C GLU A 49 -5.78 -7.48 -2.06
N ASN A 50 -7.07 -7.18 -1.93
CA ASN A 50 -7.65 -5.92 -2.39
C ASN A 50 -7.37 -4.78 -1.42
N ASP A 51 -6.99 -5.11 -0.18
CA ASP A 51 -6.86 -4.14 0.90
C ASP A 51 -5.40 -3.74 1.15
N PHE A 52 -4.48 -4.21 0.29
CA PHE A 52 -3.05 -3.97 0.40
C PHE A 52 -2.68 -2.57 -0.11
N ILE A 53 -2.73 -1.57 0.78
CA ILE A 53 -2.52 -0.16 0.45
C ILE A 53 -1.11 0.11 -0.09
N ASP A 54 -0.09 -0.52 0.49
CA ASP A 54 1.31 -0.26 0.14
C ASP A 54 1.63 -0.66 -1.32
N VAL A 55 1.01 -1.72 -1.84
CA VAL A 55 1.13 -2.11 -3.25
C VAL A 55 0.68 -0.98 -4.17
N HIS A 56 -0.40 -0.26 -3.81
CA HIS A 56 -0.88 0.88 -4.58
C HIS A 56 0.03 2.10 -4.47
N ALA A 57 0.67 2.31 -3.33
CA ALA A 57 1.68 3.36 -3.16
C ALA A 57 2.89 3.12 -4.08
N HIS A 58 3.46 1.90 -4.07
CA HIS A 58 4.59 1.55 -4.93
C HIS A 58 4.24 1.63 -6.42
N LEU A 59 3.05 1.17 -6.83
CA LEU A 59 2.57 1.36 -8.20
C LEU A 59 2.49 2.85 -8.57
N ALA A 60 2.06 3.71 -7.66
CA ALA A 60 1.97 5.15 -7.92
C ALA A 60 3.36 5.78 -8.11
N TYR A 61 4.33 5.41 -7.25
CA TYR A 61 5.72 5.88 -7.36
C TYR A 61 6.36 5.48 -8.69
N VAL A 62 6.31 4.20 -9.04
CA VAL A 62 6.92 3.72 -10.29
C VAL A 62 6.26 4.39 -11.51
N PHE A 63 4.94 4.58 -11.52
CA PHE A 63 4.30 5.31 -12.63
C PHE A 63 4.66 6.79 -12.67
N LEU A 64 5.00 7.40 -11.54
CA LEU A 64 5.48 8.78 -11.51
C LEU A 64 6.89 8.88 -12.10
N GLU A 65 7.78 7.94 -11.76
CA GLU A 65 9.14 7.83 -12.31
C GLU A 65 9.12 7.59 -13.83
N GLN A 66 8.17 6.78 -14.31
CA GLN A 66 7.91 6.59 -15.75
C GLN A 66 7.31 7.82 -16.46
N ASN A 67 7.11 8.95 -15.76
CA ASN A 67 6.43 10.14 -16.26
C ASN A 67 5.02 9.82 -16.79
N ALA A 68 4.31 8.91 -16.12
CA ALA A 68 2.94 8.49 -16.43
C ALA A 68 1.94 9.00 -15.36
N PRO A 69 1.74 10.32 -15.22
CA PRO A 69 1.06 10.93 -14.08
C PRO A 69 -0.39 10.48 -13.92
N ARG A 70 -1.10 10.19 -15.02
CA ARG A 70 -2.47 9.66 -14.94
C ARG A 70 -2.52 8.26 -14.35
N LYS A 71 -1.53 7.40 -14.64
CA LYS A 71 -1.45 6.06 -14.05
C LYS A 71 -1.08 6.15 -12.58
N ALA A 72 -0.13 7.03 -12.24
CA ALA A 72 0.26 7.30 -10.86
C ALA A 72 -0.93 7.77 -10.01
N LEU A 73 -1.67 8.78 -10.49
CA LEU A 73 -2.87 9.27 -9.83
C LEU A 73 -3.92 8.18 -9.65
N ASN A 74 -4.19 7.38 -10.68
CA ASN A 74 -5.16 6.29 -10.58
C ASN A 74 -4.74 5.23 -9.57
N ALA A 75 -3.44 4.92 -9.43
CA ALA A 75 -2.94 4.01 -8.41
C ALA A 75 -3.11 4.61 -7.00
N ALA A 76 -2.71 5.87 -6.81
CA ALA A 76 -2.85 6.57 -5.54
C ALA A 76 -4.32 6.68 -5.09
N LEU A 77 -5.25 6.97 -6.01
CA LEU A 77 -6.68 7.03 -5.71
C LEU A 77 -7.27 5.68 -5.29
N LYS A 78 -6.74 4.56 -5.81
CA LYS A 78 -7.15 3.22 -5.36
C LYS A 78 -6.70 2.96 -3.93
N GLY A 79 -5.42 3.26 -3.61
CA GLY A 79 -4.90 3.16 -2.24
C GLY A 79 -5.70 4.04 -1.27
N LEU A 80 -6.00 5.29 -1.66
CA LEU A 80 -6.81 6.20 -0.86
C LEU A 80 -8.23 5.66 -0.61
N ALA A 81 -8.87 5.07 -1.62
CA ALA A 81 -10.21 4.49 -1.48
C ALA A 81 -10.22 3.32 -0.48
N ILE A 82 -9.19 2.47 -0.48
CA ILE A 82 -9.01 1.40 0.49
C ILE A 82 -8.84 1.99 1.90
N GLY A 83 -7.91 2.93 2.07
CA GLY A 83 -7.67 3.60 3.35
C GLY A 83 -8.94 4.23 3.92
N ASN A 84 -9.71 4.94 3.09
CA ASN A 84 -10.98 5.53 3.50
C ASN A 84 -12.03 4.50 3.93
N ARG A 85 -12.08 3.33 3.29
CA ARG A 85 -13.01 2.24 3.65
C ARG A 85 -12.65 1.58 4.98
N LEU A 86 -11.35 1.57 5.33
CA LEU A 86 -10.86 0.94 6.56
C LEU A 86 -11.00 1.83 7.80
N ILE A 87 -11.27 3.13 7.62
CA ILE A 87 -11.60 4.03 8.72
C ILE A 87 -13.01 3.67 9.25
N PRO A 88 -13.18 3.40 10.56
CA PRO A 88 -14.47 3.10 11.15
C PRO A 88 -15.48 4.23 10.94
N GLU A 89 -16.72 3.85 10.65
CA GLU A 89 -17.83 4.80 10.47
C GLU A 89 -17.98 5.68 11.73
N GLY A 90 -18.06 6.99 11.52
CA GLY A 90 -18.18 7.97 12.61
C GLY A 90 -16.86 8.37 13.29
N PHE A 91 -15.72 7.80 12.89
CA PHE A 91 -14.43 8.27 13.40
C PHE A 91 -14.13 9.70 12.90
N SER A 92 -14.08 10.66 13.82
CA SER A 92 -13.77 12.08 13.54
C SER A 92 -12.46 12.53 14.19
N GLY A 93 -11.61 11.58 14.58
CA GLY A 93 -10.33 11.82 15.22
C GLY A 93 -9.21 12.10 14.22
N ARG A 94 -8.01 12.40 14.72
CA ARG A 94 -6.82 12.57 13.89
C ARG A 94 -6.15 11.22 13.69
N ILE A 95 -5.98 10.78 12.44
CA ILE A 95 -5.11 9.66 12.10
C ILE A 95 -3.68 10.18 12.07
N ILE A 96 -2.80 9.61 12.89
CA ILE A 96 -1.40 10.01 12.94
C ILE A 96 -0.59 8.96 12.22
N TRP A 97 -0.05 9.32 11.05
CA TRP A 97 0.76 8.43 10.21
C TRP A 97 2.16 8.11 10.78
N ILE A 98 2.50 8.65 11.97
CA ILE A 98 3.71 8.27 12.71
C ILE A 98 3.59 6.89 13.37
N HIS A 99 2.36 6.39 13.57
CA HIS A 99 2.11 5.03 14.01
C HIS A 99 2.21 4.12 12.78
N PRO A 100 3.25 3.27 12.67
CA PRO A 100 3.40 2.36 11.53
C PRO A 100 2.17 1.46 11.38
N ASP A 101 1.59 1.03 12.51
CA ASP A 101 0.39 0.19 12.61
C ASP A 101 -0.89 0.84 12.05
N ASN A 102 -0.86 2.15 11.71
CA ASN A 102 -1.97 2.78 10.99
C ASN A 102 -1.95 2.46 9.48
N ARG A 103 -0.99 1.66 9.02
CA ARG A 103 -0.95 1.08 7.67
C ARG A 103 -1.48 -0.37 7.77
N PRO A 104 -2.63 -0.68 7.14
CA PRO A 104 -3.16 -2.03 7.08
C PRO A 104 -2.22 -2.91 6.28
#